data_AF-A0A6F9DKI0-F1
#
_entry.id   AF-A0A6F9DKI0-F1
#
_cell.length_a   1.000
_cell.length_b   1.000
_cell.length_c   1.000
_cell.angle_alpha   90.00
_cell.angle_beta   90.00
_cell.angle_gamma   90.00
#
_symmetry.space_group_name_H-M   'P 1'
#
loop_
_entity.id
_entity.type
_entity.pdbx_description
1 polymer ?
#
loop_
_entity_poly.entity_id
_entity_poly.type
_entity_poly.pdbx_seq_one_letter_code
_entity_poly.pdbx_strand_id
1 'polypeptide(L)'
;MVPIENLQIPRAMDYYKDEDGLDWVVYSDISTYEMSRRRLLPEIGVEATTEVLINSTFHDVEGLAVDWISFNVYWTDDGYETVNLARLPRATLVASDDNYMRKVLVRGNLSHPRAIALDPIEGMMYWTQWQMARSHPGYHGSIEMAWMDGSHRSTLVSSKLKQLLKSPL
;
A
#
# COMPACT_ATOMS: atom_id res chain seq x y z
N MET A 1 9.19 -8.84 -21.62
CA MET A 1 8.23 -8.41 -20.59
C MET A 1 6.90 -9.06 -20.93
N VAL A 2 6.31 -9.81 -19.99
CA VAL A 2 5.03 -10.51 -20.20
C VAL A 2 3.88 -9.62 -19.72
N PRO A 3 2.85 -9.34 -20.53
CA PRO A 3 1.70 -8.55 -20.11
C PRO A 3 0.97 -9.16 -18.90
N ILE A 4 0.35 -8.30 -18.10
CA ILE A 4 -0.66 -8.69 -17.10
C ILE A 4 -2.01 -8.50 -17.77
N GLU A 5 -2.76 -9.57 -17.94
CA GLU A 5 -4.00 -9.59 -18.72
C GLU A 5 -5.21 -9.85 -17.83
N ASN A 6 -6.41 -9.61 -18.37
CA ASN A 6 -7.71 -9.87 -17.74
C ASN A 6 -8.04 -9.01 -16.50
N LEU A 7 -7.27 -7.95 -16.24
CA LEU A 7 -7.61 -6.95 -15.21
C LEU A 7 -8.89 -6.21 -15.60
N GLN A 8 -9.83 -6.06 -14.67
CA GLN A 8 -11.08 -5.33 -14.89
C GLN A 8 -11.00 -3.92 -14.31
N ILE A 9 -10.59 -3.80 -13.04
CA ILE A 9 -10.49 -2.52 -12.35
C ILE A 9 -9.18 -2.48 -11.54
N PRO A 10 -8.02 -2.47 -12.24
CA PRO A 10 -6.75 -2.30 -11.57
C PRO A 10 -6.68 -0.90 -10.95
N ARG A 11 -6.34 -0.82 -9.66
CA ARG A 11 -6.41 0.45 -8.92
C ARG A 11 -5.08 0.91 -8.36
N ALA A 12 -4.29 0.02 -7.78
CA ALA A 12 -2.97 0.33 -7.27
C ALA A 12 -1.96 -0.75 -7.66
N MET A 13 -0.70 -0.36 -7.81
CA MET A 13 0.40 -1.28 -8.07
C MET A 13 1.71 -0.74 -7.48
N ASP A 14 2.64 -1.64 -7.21
CA ASP A 14 4.03 -1.32 -6.91
C ASP A 14 4.95 -2.45 -7.39
N TYR A 15 6.25 -2.23 -7.36
CA TYR A 15 7.28 -3.15 -7.86
C TYR A 15 8.30 -3.48 -6.76
N TYR A 16 8.83 -4.69 -6.79
CA TYR A 16 9.97 -5.07 -5.96
C TYR A 16 10.81 -6.16 -6.62
N LYS A 17 12.07 -6.26 -6.18
CA LYS A 17 12.90 -7.45 -6.41
C LYS A 17 12.86 -8.35 -5.20
N ASP A 18 12.69 -9.65 -5.42
CA ASP A 18 12.79 -10.61 -4.33
C ASP A 18 14.25 -10.89 -3.92
N GLU A 19 14.42 -11.76 -2.92
CA GLU A 19 15.73 -12.17 -2.40
C GLU A 19 16.61 -12.90 -3.43
N ASP A 20 16.00 -13.50 -4.46
CA ASP A 20 16.68 -14.16 -5.59
C ASP A 20 16.93 -13.17 -6.75
N GLY A 21 16.56 -11.90 -6.59
CA GLY A 21 16.73 -10.83 -7.59
C GLY A 21 15.67 -10.81 -8.68
N LEU A 22 14.60 -11.61 -8.55
CA LEU A 22 13.52 -11.71 -9.53
C LEU A 22 12.60 -10.50 -9.46
N ASP A 23 12.12 -10.08 -10.64
CA ASP A 23 11.27 -8.91 -10.83
C ASP A 23 9.79 -9.24 -10.64
N TRP A 24 9.16 -8.57 -9.65
CA TRP A 24 7.75 -8.74 -9.32
C TRP A 24 7.01 -7.41 -9.35
N VAL A 25 5.79 -7.44 -9.86
CA VAL A 25 4.79 -6.38 -9.67
C VAL A 25 3.71 -6.90 -8.75
N VAL A 26 3.37 -6.14 -7.72
CA VAL A 26 2.20 -6.34 -6.88
C VAL A 26 1.13 -5.38 -7.33
N TYR A 27 -0.11 -5.83 -7.44
CA TYR A 27 -1.22 -5.01 -7.88
C TYR A 27 -2.53 -5.44 -7.23
N SER A 28 -3.46 -4.49 -7.11
CA SER A 28 -4.84 -4.74 -6.71
C SER A 28 -5.78 -4.66 -7.91
N ASP A 29 -6.72 -5.59 -7.98
CA ASP A 29 -7.92 -5.48 -8.80
C ASP A 29 -9.14 -5.53 -7.88
N ILE A 30 -9.84 -4.39 -7.77
CA ILE A 30 -10.96 -4.28 -6.85
C ILE A 30 -12.22 -5.01 -7.35
N SER A 31 -12.26 -5.41 -8.63
CA SER A 31 -13.39 -6.18 -9.14
C SER A 31 -13.43 -7.60 -8.57
N THR A 32 -12.26 -8.17 -8.27
CA THR A 32 -12.11 -9.51 -7.69
C THR A 32 -11.88 -9.45 -6.18
N TYR A 33 -11.63 -8.26 -5.62
CA TYR A 33 -11.16 -8.09 -4.24
C TYR A 33 -9.90 -8.91 -3.95
N GLU A 34 -8.99 -8.96 -4.94
CA GLU A 34 -7.74 -9.70 -4.86
C GLU A 34 -6.53 -8.78 -5.08
N MET A 35 -5.56 -8.93 -4.20
CA MET A 35 -4.22 -8.39 -4.41
C MET A 35 -3.37 -9.54 -4.92
N SER A 36 -2.72 -9.34 -6.05
CA SER A 36 -1.92 -10.36 -6.70
C SER A 36 -0.52 -9.84 -6.96
N ARG A 37 0.42 -10.76 -7.19
CA ARG A 37 1.72 -10.44 -7.79
C ARG A 37 1.96 -11.24 -9.04
N ARG A 38 2.80 -10.69 -9.93
CA ARG A 38 3.21 -11.35 -11.17
C ARG A 38 4.68 -11.12 -11.47
N ARG A 39 5.33 -12.18 -11.96
CA ARG A 39 6.72 -12.14 -12.41
C ARG A 39 6.82 -11.46 -13.78
N LEU A 40 7.65 -10.41 -13.92
CA LEU A 40 7.75 -9.62 -15.15
C LEU A 40 8.67 -10.21 -16.21
N LEU A 41 9.75 -10.87 -15.76
CA LEU A 41 10.81 -11.41 -16.60
C LEU A 41 11.07 -12.88 -16.23
N PRO A 42 10.13 -13.79 -16.53
CA PRO A 42 10.40 -15.21 -16.38
C PRO A 42 11.51 -15.63 -17.36
N GLU A 43 12.22 -16.70 -17.02
CA GLU A 43 13.20 -17.31 -17.91
C GLU A 43 12.55 -17.76 -19.22
N ILE A 44 13.34 -17.83 -20.30
CA ILE A 44 12.84 -18.23 -21.62
C ILE A 44 12.26 -19.65 -21.51
N GLY A 45 10.97 -19.80 -21.84
CA GLY A 45 10.25 -21.07 -21.74
C GLY A 45 9.55 -21.32 -20.41
N VAL A 46 9.66 -20.40 -19.44
CA VAL A 46 8.89 -20.42 -18.19
C VAL A 46 7.69 -19.49 -18.31
N GLU A 47 6.49 -19.99 -18.03
CA GLU A 47 5.29 -19.15 -18.01
C GLU A 47 5.34 -18.13 -16.86
N ALA A 48 4.86 -16.92 -17.11
CA ALA A 48 4.72 -15.91 -16.08
C ALA A 48 3.64 -16.35 -15.08
N THR A 49 4.04 -16.63 -13.85
CA THR A 49 3.12 -17.00 -12.77
C THR A 49 2.46 -15.75 -12.18
N THR A 50 1.14 -15.83 -12.00
CA THR A 50 0.38 -14.89 -11.16
C THR A 50 0.03 -15.60 -9.88
N GLU A 51 0.24 -14.92 -8.75
CA GLU A 51 -0.04 -15.45 -7.42
C GLU A 51 -0.96 -14.49 -6.68
N VAL A 52 -2.03 -15.02 -6.10
CA VAL A 52 -2.93 -14.25 -5.23
C VAL A 52 -2.25 -14.12 -3.87
N LEU A 53 -2.07 -12.88 -3.42
CA LEU A 53 -1.43 -12.51 -2.15
C LEU A 53 -2.43 -12.22 -1.04
N ILE A 54 -3.61 -11.74 -1.37
CA ILE A 54 -4.69 -11.42 -0.43
C ILE A 54 -6.00 -11.57 -1.19
N ASN A 55 -6.99 -12.26 -0.61
CA ASN A 55 -8.34 -12.37 -1.16
C ASN A 55 -9.40 -11.88 -0.16
N SER A 56 -10.51 -11.36 -0.69
CA SER A 56 -11.82 -11.19 -0.01
C SER A 56 -11.81 -10.45 1.33
N THR A 57 -10.85 -9.57 1.57
CA THR A 57 -10.62 -8.98 2.91
C THR A 57 -10.21 -7.51 2.90
N PHE A 58 -10.30 -6.87 1.73
CA PHE A 58 -10.23 -5.43 1.56
C PHE A 58 -11.40 -5.00 0.65
N HIS A 59 -11.77 -3.72 0.69
CA HIS A 59 -12.89 -3.18 -0.08
C HIS A 59 -12.39 -2.32 -1.24
N ASP A 60 -11.87 -1.14 -0.96
CA ASP A 60 -11.43 -0.17 -1.98
C ASP A 60 -9.95 0.17 -1.80
N VAL A 61 -9.07 -0.66 -2.36
CA VAL A 61 -7.62 -0.42 -2.31
C VAL A 61 -7.25 0.75 -3.22
N GLU A 62 -6.92 1.90 -2.64
CA GLU A 62 -6.59 3.13 -3.37
C GLU A 62 -5.07 3.34 -3.57
N GLY A 63 -4.24 2.74 -2.73
CA GLY A 63 -2.79 2.87 -2.78
C GLY A 63 -2.09 1.63 -2.25
N LEU A 64 -0.92 1.33 -2.80
CA LEU A 64 -0.11 0.17 -2.48
C LEU A 64 1.37 0.59 -2.45
N ALA A 65 2.12 0.10 -1.47
CA ALA A 65 3.57 0.29 -1.40
C ALA A 65 4.25 -0.97 -0.83
N VAL A 66 5.41 -1.33 -1.36
CA VAL A 66 6.17 -2.51 -0.93
C VAL A 66 7.40 -2.08 -0.11
N ASP A 67 7.56 -2.68 1.07
CA ASP A 67 8.83 -2.71 1.80
C ASP A 67 9.65 -3.89 1.29
N TRP A 68 10.61 -3.59 0.41
CA TRP A 68 11.51 -4.56 -0.20
C TRP A 68 12.59 -5.08 0.75
N ILE A 69 12.81 -4.45 1.91
CA ILE A 69 13.81 -4.87 2.89
C ILE A 69 13.21 -5.98 3.77
N SER A 70 12.02 -5.74 4.31
CA SER A 70 11.36 -6.68 5.22
C SER A 70 10.36 -7.63 4.55
N PHE A 71 10.13 -7.46 3.23
CA PHE A 71 9.18 -8.22 2.42
C PHE A 71 7.75 -8.10 2.92
N ASN A 72 7.27 -6.86 2.94
CA ASN A 72 5.94 -6.51 3.39
C ASN A 72 5.24 -5.65 2.33
N VAL A 73 3.92 -5.81 2.20
CA VAL A 73 3.07 -4.92 1.39
C VAL A 73 2.17 -4.11 2.31
N TYR A 74 2.14 -2.81 2.05
CA TYR A 74 1.30 -1.83 2.72
C TYR A 74 0.23 -1.35 1.75
N TRP A 75 -0.99 -1.14 2.23
CA TRP A 75 -2.03 -0.55 1.41
C TRP A 75 -2.99 0.30 2.21
N THR A 76 -3.62 1.25 1.52
CA THR A 76 -4.75 2.02 2.00
C THR A 76 -6.04 1.39 1.51
N ASP A 77 -7.05 1.37 2.36
CA ASP A 77 -8.40 0.92 2.02
C ASP A 77 -9.38 2.05 2.33
N ASP A 78 -9.99 2.61 1.29
CA ASP A 78 -10.98 3.70 1.40
C ASP A 78 -12.28 3.20 2.03
N GLY A 79 -12.74 2.01 1.62
CA GLY A 79 -14.00 1.43 2.07
C GLY A 79 -13.99 1.06 3.55
N TYR A 80 -12.84 0.63 4.08
CA TYR A 80 -12.65 0.39 5.51
C TYR A 80 -11.98 1.53 6.28
N GLU A 81 -11.56 2.59 5.60
CA GLU A 81 -10.79 3.70 6.19
C GLU A 81 -9.60 3.21 7.02
N THR A 82 -8.74 2.40 6.40
CA THR A 82 -7.59 1.77 7.08
C THR A 82 -6.29 1.92 6.31
N VAL A 83 -5.18 1.83 7.06
CA VAL A 83 -3.85 1.50 6.53
C VAL A 83 -3.48 0.11 7.04
N ASN A 84 -3.09 -0.76 6.14
CA ASN A 84 -2.90 -2.18 6.40
C ASN A 84 -1.51 -2.65 5.98
N LEU A 85 -1.16 -3.83 6.48
CA LEU A 85 0.11 -4.51 6.26
C LEU A 85 -0.14 -6.00 6.07
N ALA A 86 0.57 -6.61 5.13
CA ALA A 86 0.69 -8.06 5.02
C ALA A 86 2.11 -8.46 4.64
N ARG A 87 2.54 -9.64 5.09
CA ARG A 87 3.81 -10.21 4.67
C ARG A 87 3.72 -10.69 3.22
N LEU A 88 4.73 -10.37 2.41
CA LEU A 88 4.89 -10.95 1.08
C LEU A 88 5.50 -12.36 1.21
N PRO A 89 4.98 -13.36 0.48
CA PRO A 89 5.60 -14.66 0.43
C PRO A 89 7.02 -14.54 -0.13
N ARG A 90 7.96 -15.24 0.49
CA ARG A 90 9.28 -15.40 -0.10
C ARG A 90 9.21 -16.40 -1.26
N ALA A 91 10.04 -16.21 -2.29
CA ALA A 91 9.98 -16.99 -3.53
C ALA A 91 10.09 -18.51 -3.29
N THR A 92 10.82 -18.91 -2.24
CA THR A 92 11.03 -20.32 -1.88
C THR A 92 9.94 -20.93 -0.99
N LEU A 93 9.01 -20.12 -0.47
CA LEU A 93 7.98 -20.59 0.45
C LEU A 93 6.66 -20.78 -0.29
N VAL A 94 6.16 -22.02 -0.29
CA VAL A 94 4.78 -22.32 -0.69
C VAL A 94 3.86 -21.45 0.17
N ALA A 95 2.93 -20.73 -0.47
CA ALA A 95 1.91 -19.98 0.23
C ALA A 95 1.11 -20.94 1.12
N SER A 96 1.47 -20.99 2.41
CA SER A 96 0.65 -21.59 3.46
C SER A 96 -0.22 -20.50 4.07
N ASP A 97 -1.36 -20.87 4.64
CA ASP A 97 -2.24 -19.95 5.36
C ASP A 97 -1.51 -19.21 6.50
N ASP A 98 -0.42 -19.79 7.04
CA ASP A 98 0.43 -19.19 8.07
C ASP A 98 1.36 -18.07 7.56
N ASN A 99 1.56 -17.96 6.25
CA ASN A 99 2.42 -16.92 5.65
C ASN A 99 1.68 -15.56 5.54
N TYR A 100 0.37 -15.56 5.79
CA TYR A 100 -0.52 -14.40 5.69
C TYR A 100 -0.63 -13.65 7.01
N MET A 101 0.52 -13.26 7.60
CA MET A 101 0.49 -12.31 8.71
C MET A 101 -0.02 -10.97 8.18
N ARG A 102 -1.29 -10.67 8.49
CA ARG A 102 -1.96 -9.42 8.15
C ARG A 102 -2.26 -8.62 9.41
N LYS A 103 -2.07 -7.30 9.34
CA LYS A 103 -2.39 -6.37 10.42
C LYS A 103 -3.01 -5.09 9.88
N VAL A 104 -4.07 -4.63 10.53
CA VAL A 104 -4.55 -3.25 10.41
C VAL A 104 -3.63 -2.38 11.27
N LEU A 105 -2.86 -1.49 10.64
CA LEU A 105 -1.90 -0.63 11.33
C LEU A 105 -2.56 0.64 11.86
N VAL A 106 -3.39 1.27 11.03
CA VAL A 106 -4.09 2.50 11.37
C VAL A 106 -5.57 2.33 11.07
N ARG A 107 -6.41 2.69 12.05
CA ARG A 107 -7.86 2.72 11.95
C ARG A 107 -8.41 3.88 12.79
N GLY A 108 -9.56 4.43 12.39
CA GLY A 108 -10.18 5.56 13.06
C GLY A 108 -9.47 6.89 12.74
N ASN A 109 -10.26 7.95 12.56
CA ASN A 109 -9.78 9.28 12.14
C ASN A 109 -8.96 9.25 10.84
N LEU A 110 -9.21 8.29 9.98
CA LEU A 110 -8.85 8.31 8.57
C LEU A 110 -10.11 8.76 7.81
N SER A 111 -9.95 9.61 6.81
CA SER A 111 -11.05 9.98 5.93
C SER A 111 -10.51 9.93 4.52
N HIS A 112 -10.96 8.92 3.80
CA HIS A 112 -10.52 8.62 2.46
C HIS A 112 -9.00 8.54 2.23
N PRO A 113 -8.31 7.56 2.84
CA PRO A 113 -6.89 7.33 2.58
C PRO A 113 -6.66 6.90 1.12
N ARG A 114 -5.63 7.45 0.46
CA ARG A 114 -5.30 7.16 -0.93
C ARG A 114 -3.84 6.75 -1.12
N ALA A 115 -3.02 7.55 -1.80
CA ALA A 115 -1.64 7.18 -2.08
C ALA A 115 -0.87 6.95 -0.77
N ILE A 116 -0.02 5.92 -0.76
CA ILE A 116 0.89 5.57 0.33
C ILE A 116 2.31 5.44 -0.22
N ALA A 117 3.29 5.88 0.55
CA ALA A 117 4.71 5.72 0.26
C ALA A 117 5.45 5.31 1.53
N LEU A 118 6.52 4.54 1.37
CA LEU A 118 7.33 4.02 2.46
C LEU A 118 8.75 4.56 2.38
N ASP A 119 9.37 4.73 3.53
CA ASP A 119 10.81 4.86 3.71
C ASP A 119 11.26 3.71 4.63
N PRO A 120 11.58 2.53 4.06
CA PRO A 120 11.98 1.37 4.86
C PRO A 120 13.27 1.56 5.65
N ILE A 121 14.15 2.47 5.22
CA ILE A 121 15.44 2.72 5.88
C ILE A 121 15.19 3.50 7.18
N GLU A 122 14.34 4.51 7.13
CA GLU A 122 13.97 5.31 8.31
C GLU A 122 12.79 4.70 9.10
N GLY A 123 12.18 3.63 8.59
CA GLY A 123 11.04 2.96 9.22
C GLY A 123 9.75 3.80 9.21
N MET A 124 9.59 4.66 8.19
CA MET A 124 8.47 5.62 8.10
C MET A 124 7.51 5.26 6.98
N MET A 125 6.21 5.53 7.20
CA MET A 125 5.19 5.49 6.17
C MET A 125 4.43 6.80 6.10
N TYR A 126 4.01 7.15 4.89
CA TYR A 126 3.30 8.39 4.58
C TYR A 126 2.09 8.07 3.73
N TRP A 127 0.95 8.68 4.04
CA TRP A 127 -0.23 8.53 3.18
C TRP A 127 -1.00 9.83 3.03
N THR A 128 -1.64 9.97 1.89
CA THR A 128 -2.56 11.07 1.61
C THR A 128 -3.96 10.69 2.07
N GLN A 129 -4.71 11.65 2.59
CA GLN A 129 -6.12 11.48 2.89
C GLN A 129 -6.88 12.79 2.65
N TRP A 130 -8.17 12.71 2.36
CA TRP A 130 -8.99 13.90 2.10
C TRP A 130 -10.28 13.86 2.88
N GLN A 131 -10.48 14.85 3.74
CA GLN A 131 -11.64 14.89 4.62
C GLN A 131 -12.89 15.34 3.87
N MET A 132 -13.87 14.44 3.75
CA MET A 132 -15.26 14.75 3.41
C MET A 132 -16.05 15.01 4.70
N ALA A 133 -15.81 16.12 5.38
CA ALA A 133 -16.66 16.46 6.52
C ALA A 133 -18.04 16.89 6.00
N ARG A 134 -19.03 15.97 6.04
CA ARG A 134 -20.45 16.27 5.76
C ARG A 134 -21.02 17.39 6.65
N SER A 135 -20.32 17.74 7.73
CA SER A 135 -20.75 18.68 8.77
C SER A 135 -19.83 19.89 8.98
N HIS A 136 -18.70 20.01 8.26
CA HIS A 136 -17.79 21.16 8.40
C HIS A 136 -17.39 21.72 7.02
N PRO A 137 -17.66 23.01 6.73
CA PRO A 137 -17.26 23.62 5.48
C PRO A 137 -15.73 23.80 5.46
N GLY A 138 -15.06 22.89 4.78
CA GLY A 138 -13.61 22.91 4.60
C GLY A 138 -13.11 21.58 4.08
N TYR A 139 -12.81 21.52 2.78
CA TYR A 139 -12.07 20.39 2.20
C TYR A 139 -10.65 20.45 2.74
N HIS A 140 -10.35 19.58 3.71
CA HIS A 140 -9.03 19.55 4.32
C HIS A 140 -8.35 18.24 3.97
N GLY A 141 -7.61 18.25 2.85
CA GLY A 141 -6.61 17.23 2.57
C GLY A 141 -5.46 17.32 3.58
N SER A 142 -4.93 16.16 3.95
CA SER A 142 -3.68 16.05 4.71
C SER A 142 -2.76 14.97 4.14
N ILE A 143 -1.48 15.15 4.43
CA ILE A 143 -0.50 14.07 4.36
C ILE A 143 -0.23 13.69 5.79
N GLU A 144 -0.48 12.44 6.12
CA GLU A 144 -0.21 11.84 7.40
C GLU A 144 1.11 11.05 7.32
N MET A 145 1.73 10.85 8.46
CA MET A 145 2.91 10.01 8.61
C MET A 145 2.82 9.19 9.89
N ALA A 146 3.49 8.06 9.91
CA ALA A 146 3.63 7.20 11.08
C ALA A 146 4.90 6.35 10.93
N TRP A 147 5.30 5.69 12.01
CA TRP A 147 6.22 4.57 11.89
C TRP A 147 5.54 3.42 11.14
N MET A 148 6.33 2.61 10.45
CA MET A 148 5.85 1.49 9.61
C MET A 148 5.16 0.37 10.41
N ASP A 149 5.18 0.41 11.74
CA ASP A 149 4.41 -0.47 12.62
C ASP A 149 3.02 0.08 13.01
N GLY A 150 2.68 1.28 12.52
CA GLY A 150 1.45 2.03 12.79
C GLY A 150 1.53 3.00 13.97
N SER A 151 2.63 3.01 14.72
CA SER A 151 2.80 3.88 15.88
C SER A 151 3.28 5.29 15.49
N HIS A 152 3.32 6.20 16.47
CA HIS A 152 3.81 7.59 16.27
C HIS A 152 3.15 8.35 15.11
N ARG A 153 1.86 8.10 14.87
CA ARG A 153 1.08 8.81 13.84
C ARG A 153 1.03 10.32 14.12
N SER A 154 1.27 11.11 13.08
CA SER A 154 1.12 12.57 13.08
C SER A 154 0.73 13.10 11.70
N THR A 155 0.20 14.32 11.66
CA THR A 155 -0.06 15.03 10.39
C THR A 155 1.22 15.73 9.95
N LEU A 156 1.77 15.32 8.80
CA LEU A 156 2.94 15.96 8.18
C LEU A 156 2.55 17.28 7.49
N VAL A 157 1.48 17.25 6.69
CA VAL A 157 0.97 18.42 5.98
C VAL A 157 -0.52 18.52 6.20
N SER A 158 -1.01 19.71 6.57
CA SER A 158 -2.43 20.02 6.54
C SER A 158 -2.71 21.16 5.57
N SER A 159 -3.87 21.12 4.92
CA SER A 159 -4.38 22.21 4.04
C SER A 159 -4.38 23.62 4.68
N LYS A 160 -4.18 23.73 6.00
CA LYS A 160 -3.74 24.99 6.62
C LYS A 160 -2.23 25.15 6.43
N LEU A 161 -1.81 25.49 5.21
CA LEU A 161 -0.50 26.11 4.99
C LEU A 161 -0.53 27.55 5.53
N LYS A 162 -0.70 27.72 6.85
CA LYS A 162 -0.46 28.99 7.52
C LYS A 162 1.00 29.03 7.97
N GLN A 163 1.82 29.65 7.11
CA GLN A 163 2.93 30.52 7.50
C GLN A 163 4.12 29.85 8.23
N LEU A 164 4.90 29.01 7.54
CA LEU A 164 6.28 28.68 7.94
C LEU A 164 7.34 29.56 7.24
N LEU A 165 6.97 30.77 6.81
CA LEU A 165 7.90 31.79 6.29
C LEU A 165 8.01 33.02 7.21
N LYS A 166 8.04 32.82 8.53
CA LYS A 166 8.45 33.86 9.47
C LYS A 166 9.29 33.29 10.61
N SER A 167 10.53 32.91 10.32
CA SER A 167 11.62 33.02 11.30
C SER A 167 12.50 34.20 10.89
N PRO A 168 12.45 35.34 11.59
CA PRO A 168 13.54 36.31 11.49
C PRO A 168 14.74 35.76 12.28
N LEU A 169 15.92 35.81 11.66
CA LEU A 169 17.20 35.86 12.37
C LEU A 169 17.29 37.16 13.17
#